data_AF-A0A1Y3NJ44-F1
#
_entry.id   AF-A0A1Y3NJ44-F1
#
_cell.length_a   1.000
_cell.length_b   1.000
_cell.length_c   1.000
_cell.angle_alpha   90.00
_cell.angle_beta   90.00
_cell.angle_gamma   90.00
#
_symmetry.space_group_name_H-M   'P 1'
#
loop_
_entity.id
_entity.type
_entity.pdbx_description
1 polymer ?
#
loop_
_entity_poly.entity_id
_entity_poly.type
_entity_poly.pdbx_seq_one_letter_code
_entity_poly.pdbx_strand_id
1 'polypeptide(L)'
;MKKGVTYVIDRYAYSGIVYSMANGLDKEWCIKMESNLPKPDIVLFLDLSVEDAAKRGEYGKERYEKKAFQQKVRDNYHQLIEDNWKVIDATQTKEEIAQQLLDLSLKTIEDSKNKPIQTI
;
A
#
# COMPACT_ATOMS: atom_id res chain seq x y z
N MET A 1 -13.54 -6.60 -14.19
CA MET A 1 -12.99 -5.28 -14.55
C MET A 1 -13.29 -4.97 -16.00
N LYS A 2 -13.47 -3.70 -16.37
CA LYS A 2 -13.74 -3.31 -17.77
C LYS A 2 -12.44 -3.28 -18.56
N LYS A 3 -12.46 -3.79 -19.80
CA LYS A 3 -11.29 -3.80 -20.69
C LYS A 3 -10.85 -2.36 -21.00
N GLY A 4 -9.55 -2.09 -20.90
CA GLY A 4 -8.95 -0.79 -21.23
C GLY A 4 -9.18 0.31 -20.20
N VAL A 5 -9.70 -0.02 -19.00
CA VAL A 5 -9.88 0.95 -17.90
C VAL A 5 -8.84 0.68 -16.82
N THR A 6 -8.08 1.70 -16.47
CA THR A 6 -7.17 1.69 -15.31
C THR A 6 -7.93 2.06 -14.04
N TYR A 7 -7.67 1.34 -12.95
CA TYR A 7 -8.26 1.60 -11.63
C TYR A 7 -7.19 2.10 -10.67
N VAL A 8 -7.41 3.28 -10.09
CA VAL A 8 -6.60 3.81 -8.98
C VAL A 8 -7.39 3.56 -7.70
N ILE A 9 -6.79 2.85 -6.75
CA ILE A 9 -7.47 2.36 -5.56
C ILE A 9 -6.70 2.84 -4.33
N ASP A 10 -7.36 3.61 -3.46
CA ASP A 10 -6.82 3.98 -2.15
C ASP A 10 -7.09 2.85 -1.16
N ARG A 11 -6.01 2.18 -0.74
CA ARG A 11 -5.98 0.95 0.07
C ARG A 11 -6.61 -0.26 -0.63
N TYR A 12 -6.03 -1.42 -0.38
CA TYR A 12 -6.50 -2.69 -0.94
C TYR A 12 -6.20 -3.85 0.03
N ALA A 13 -6.17 -5.08 -0.47
CA ALA A 13 -5.88 -6.31 0.28
C ALA A 13 -4.74 -6.17 1.30
N TYR A 14 -3.61 -5.56 0.91
CA TYR A 14 -2.44 -5.40 1.77
C TYR A 14 -2.73 -4.61 3.06
N SER A 15 -3.59 -3.59 3.01
CA SER A 15 -4.05 -2.89 4.22
C SER A 15 -4.83 -3.82 5.15
N GLY A 16 -5.69 -4.69 4.60
CA GLY A 16 -6.42 -5.70 5.37
C GLY A 16 -5.48 -6.67 6.08
N ILE A 17 -4.46 -7.15 5.36
CA ILE A 17 -3.45 -8.09 5.88
C ILE A 17 -2.64 -7.45 7.01
N VAL A 18 -2.01 -6.30 6.77
CA VAL A 18 -1.08 -5.68 7.74
C VAL A 18 -1.77 -5.22 9.02
N TYR A 19 -3.00 -4.69 8.93
CA TYR A 19 -3.77 -4.28 10.11
C TYR A 19 -4.28 -5.49 10.89
N SER A 20 -4.70 -6.55 10.20
CA SER A 20 -5.08 -7.82 10.85
C SER A 20 -3.91 -8.45 11.59
N MET A 21 -2.74 -8.51 10.94
CA MET A 21 -1.49 -8.96 11.57
C MET A 21 -1.10 -8.08 12.78
N ALA A 22 -1.25 -6.75 12.67
CA ALA A 22 -0.96 -5.84 13.78
C ALA A 22 -1.91 -6.05 14.99
N ASN A 23 -3.11 -6.59 14.76
CA ASN A 23 -4.05 -7.03 15.79
C ASN A 23 -3.74 -8.45 16.34
N GLY A 24 -2.65 -9.09 15.90
CA GLY A 24 -2.18 -10.37 16.41
C GLY A 24 -2.72 -11.60 15.67
N LEU A 25 -3.33 -11.42 14.50
CA LEU A 25 -3.72 -12.54 13.64
C LEU A 25 -2.52 -13.10 12.89
N ASP A 26 -2.59 -14.41 12.60
CA ASP A 26 -1.58 -15.16 11.88
C ASP A 26 -1.37 -14.64 10.45
N LYS A 27 -0.11 -14.53 10.01
CA LYS A 27 0.25 -13.92 8.72
C LYS A 27 -0.32 -14.73 7.55
N GLU A 28 -0.10 -16.04 7.56
CA GLU A 28 -0.56 -16.96 6.53
C GLU A 28 -2.08 -16.96 6.43
N TRP A 29 -2.76 -16.94 7.58
CA TRP A 29 -4.22 -16.78 7.62
C TRP A 29 -4.68 -15.47 6.98
N CYS A 30 -4.06 -14.34 7.33
CA CYS A 30 -4.41 -13.03 6.76
C CYS A 30 -4.22 -12.99 5.24
N ILE A 31 -3.09 -13.49 4.72
CA ILE A 31 -2.82 -13.55 3.28
C ILE A 31 -3.85 -14.44 2.57
N LYS A 32 -4.16 -15.60 3.14
CA LYS A 32 -5.10 -16.55 2.55
C LYS A 32 -6.52 -15.97 2.39
N MET A 33 -6.93 -15.06 3.27
CA MET A 33 -8.23 -14.41 3.17
C MET A 33 -8.35 -13.50 1.93
N GLU A 34 -7.22 -13.03 1.40
CA GLU A 34 -7.17 -12.09 0.27
C GLU A 34 -6.68 -12.74 -1.04
N SER A 35 -6.26 -14.02 -1.03
CA SER A 35 -5.50 -14.69 -2.11
C SER A 35 -6.26 -15.00 -3.42
N ASN A 36 -7.49 -14.50 -3.57
CA ASN A 36 -8.28 -14.66 -4.79
C ASN A 36 -8.68 -13.31 -5.39
N LEU A 37 -8.18 -12.22 -4.81
CA LEU A 37 -8.40 -10.89 -5.32
C LEU A 37 -7.46 -10.59 -6.50
N PRO A 38 -7.90 -9.74 -7.44
CA PRO A 38 -7.03 -9.24 -8.49
C PRO A 38 -5.75 -8.61 -7.92
N LYS A 39 -4.59 -9.10 -8.37
CA LYS A 39 -3.30 -8.54 -7.99
C LYS A 39 -3.07 -7.21 -8.69
N PRO A 40 -2.67 -6.15 -7.96
CA PRO A 40 -2.29 -4.88 -8.58
C PRO A 40 -1.04 -5.04 -9.46
N ASP A 41 -1.03 -4.39 -10.63
CA ASP A 41 0.16 -4.32 -11.49
C ASP A 41 1.31 -3.55 -10.80
N ILE A 42 0.96 -2.57 -9.96
CA ILE A 42 1.89 -1.80 -9.13
C ILE A 42 1.24 -1.48 -7.78
N VAL A 43 2.05 -1.50 -6.73
CA VAL A 43 1.67 -0.98 -5.40
C VAL A 43 2.56 0.21 -5.08
N LEU A 44 1.96 1.38 -4.86
CA LEU A 44 2.66 2.62 -4.53
C LEU A 44 2.59 2.81 -3.01
N PHE A 45 3.63 2.40 -2.30
CA PHE A 45 3.70 2.48 -0.84
C PHE A 45 4.34 3.79 -0.41
N LEU A 46 3.52 4.72 0.07
CA LEU A 46 3.96 5.99 0.65
C LEU A 46 4.50 5.73 2.07
N ASP A 47 5.81 5.58 2.20
CA ASP A 47 6.45 5.31 3.48
C ASP A 47 6.76 6.60 4.24
N LEU A 48 6.35 6.64 5.50
CA LEU A 48 6.58 7.74 6.42
C LEU A 48 6.83 7.17 7.81
N SER A 49 7.81 7.74 8.52
CA SER A 49 8.02 7.39 9.93
C SER A 49 6.78 7.72 10.76
N VAL A 50 6.55 6.96 11.83
CA VAL A 50 5.42 7.21 12.75
C VAL A 50 5.58 8.59 13.40
N GLU A 51 6.82 9.01 13.63
CA GLU A 51 7.19 10.31 14.17
C GLU A 51 6.81 11.45 13.23
N ASP A 52 7.10 11.32 11.93
CA ASP A 52 6.78 12.35 10.94
C ASP A 52 5.29 12.37 10.60
N ALA A 53 4.64 11.20 10.57
CA ALA A 53 3.18 11.09 10.44
C ALA A 53 2.48 11.84 11.58
N ALA A 54 2.96 11.69 12.81
CA ALA A 54 2.39 12.37 13.97
C ALA A 54 2.50 13.90 13.91
N LYS A 55 3.42 14.46 13.11
CA LYS A 55 3.58 15.92 12.92
C LYS A 55 2.56 16.52 11.95
N ARG A 56 1.92 15.72 11.08
CA ARG A 56 1.05 16.20 9.98
C ARG A 56 -0.35 16.66 10.42
N GLY A 57 -0.64 16.63 11.73
CA GLY A 57 -1.91 17.06 12.32
C GLY A 57 -2.97 15.95 12.27
N GLU A 58 -3.84 15.94 13.28
CA GLU A 58 -4.92 14.95 13.53
C GLU A 58 -4.51 13.58 14.11
N TYR A 59 -3.21 13.27 14.16
CA TYR A 59 -2.72 12.01 14.74
C TYR A 59 -3.18 11.81 16.20
N GLY A 60 -3.91 10.73 16.46
CA GLY A 60 -4.41 10.32 17.77
C GLY A 60 -5.93 10.45 17.93
N LYS A 61 -6.66 10.86 16.89
CA LYS A 61 -8.13 10.98 16.88
C LYS A 61 -8.82 9.70 16.43
N GLU A 62 -8.18 8.86 15.63
CA GLU A 62 -8.75 7.60 15.13
C GLU A 62 -8.31 6.37 15.93
N ARG A 63 -9.13 5.30 15.86
CA ARG A 63 -8.99 4.05 16.62
C ARG A 63 -7.59 3.43 16.56
N TYR A 64 -6.90 3.56 15.43
CA TYR A 64 -5.60 2.94 15.16
C TYR A 64 -4.40 3.89 15.29
N GLU A 65 -4.60 5.16 15.62
CA GLU A 65 -3.53 6.17 15.71
C GLU A 65 -2.78 6.12 17.04
N LYS A 66 -2.42 4.91 17.48
CA LYS A 66 -1.50 4.70 18.60
C LYS A 66 -0.12 4.42 18.01
N LYS A 67 0.90 5.17 18.44
CA LYS A 67 2.28 5.05 17.95
C LYS A 67 2.78 3.61 17.87
N ALA A 68 2.62 2.84 18.95
CA ALA A 68 3.04 1.44 18.99
C ALA A 68 2.28 0.55 17.98
N PHE A 69 1.01 0.85 17.69
CA PHE A 69 0.23 0.12 16.69
C PHE A 69 0.65 0.49 15.27
N GLN A 70 0.83 1.79 15.00
CA GLN A 70 1.29 2.26 13.68
C GLN A 70 2.71 1.78 13.36
N GLN A 71 3.58 1.65 14.37
CA GLN A 71 4.89 1.03 14.19
C GLN A 71 4.77 -0.42 13.72
N LYS A 72 3.94 -1.23 14.39
CA LYS A 72 3.66 -2.61 13.96
C LYS A 72 3.10 -2.67 12.54
N VAL A 73 2.18 -1.78 12.19
CA VAL A 73 1.60 -1.71 10.84
C VAL A 73 2.70 -1.41 9.81
N ARG A 74 3.57 -0.44 10.07
CA ARG A 74 4.70 -0.11 9.19
C ARG A 74 5.66 -1.28 9.04
N ASP A 75 6.03 -1.92 10.15
CA ASP A 75 6.93 -3.09 10.15
C ASP A 75 6.31 -4.26 9.37
N ASN A 76 5.00 -4.47 9.49
CA ASN A 76 4.27 -5.48 8.73
C ASN A 76 4.22 -5.16 7.23
N TYR A 77 4.05 -3.90 6.84
CA TYR A 77 4.16 -3.49 5.44
C TYR A 77 5.52 -3.85 4.85
N HIS A 78 6.62 -3.54 5.55
CA HIS A 78 7.97 -3.86 5.09
C HIS A 78 8.20 -5.38 4.94
N GLN A 79 7.52 -6.22 5.72
CA GLN A 79 7.58 -7.69 5.59
C GLN A 79 6.79 -8.26 4.40
N LEU A 80 5.95 -7.45 3.76
CA LEU A 80 5.08 -7.86 2.64
C LEU A 80 5.49 -7.20 1.31
N ILE A 81 6.56 -6.41 1.29
CA ILE A 81 7.04 -5.78 0.04
C ILE A 81 7.39 -6.86 -0.98
N GLU A 82 6.82 -6.72 -2.18
CA GLU A 82 7.08 -7.56 -3.34
C GLU A 82 7.72 -6.74 -4.49
N ASP A 83 8.14 -7.40 -5.56
CA ASP A 83 8.85 -6.78 -6.69
C ASP A 83 8.03 -5.67 -7.41
N ASN A 84 6.70 -5.80 -7.42
CA ASN A 84 5.79 -4.82 -8.01
C ASN A 84 5.50 -3.62 -7.09
N TRP A 85 6.11 -3.57 -5.91
CA TRP A 85 5.99 -2.42 -5.00
C TRP A 85 7.00 -1.34 -5.36
N LYS A 86 6.58 -0.09 -5.17
CA LYS A 86 7.45 1.09 -5.19
C LYS A 86 7.27 1.81 -3.85
N VAL A 87 8.33 1.76 -3.05
CA VAL A 87 8.40 2.52 -1.80
C VAL A 87 8.77 3.94 -2.15
N ILE A 88 7.91 4.87 -1.76
CA ILE A 88 8.02 6.29 -2.05
C ILE A 88 8.22 7.01 -0.73
N ASP A 89 9.28 7.80 -0.66
CA ASP A 89 9.56 8.63 0.50
C ASP A 89 8.49 9.72 0.62
N ALA A 90 7.58 9.52 1.58
CA ALA A 90 6.47 10.41 1.77
C ALA A 90 6.84 11.67 2.56
N THR A 91 8.12 11.88 2.94
CA THR A 91 8.59 13.13 3.60
C THR A 91 8.71 14.32 2.65
N GLN A 92 8.78 14.03 1.34
CA GLN A 92 8.88 15.01 0.25
C GLN A 92 7.60 15.86 0.11
N THR A 93 7.66 16.86 -0.76
CA THR A 93 6.50 17.71 -1.06
C THR A 93 5.39 16.93 -1.78
N LYS A 94 4.16 17.43 -1.71
CA LYS A 94 3.02 16.78 -2.38
C LYS A 94 3.22 16.75 -3.89
N GLU A 95 3.82 17.80 -4.44
CA GLU A 95 4.11 17.95 -5.87
C GLU A 95 5.15 16.92 -6.34
N GLU A 96 6.25 16.76 -5.60
CA GLU A 96 7.28 15.76 -5.91
C GLU A 96 6.74 14.33 -5.85
N ILE A 97 5.93 14.02 -4.81
CA ILE A 97 5.29 12.71 -4.67
C ILE A 97 4.30 12.49 -5.81
N ALA A 98 3.44 13.47 -6.12
CA ALA A 98 2.45 13.36 -7.18
C ALA A 98 3.09 13.10 -8.54
N GLN A 99 4.21 13.78 -8.85
CA GLN A 99 4.95 13.56 -10.08
C GLN A 99 5.52 12.14 -10.15
N GLN A 100 6.13 11.64 -9.06
CA GLN A 100 6.64 10.27 -8.99
C GLN A 100 5.54 9.22 -9.17
N LEU A 101 4.40 9.40 -8.50
CA LEU A 101 3.25 8.51 -8.62
C LEU A 101 2.73 8.48 -10.07
N LEU A 102 2.65 9.64 -10.71
CA LEU A 102 2.21 9.76 -12.10
C LEU A 102 3.15 9.02 -13.05
N ASP A 103 4.46 9.26 -12.95
CA ASP A 103 5.46 8.66 -13.84
C ASP A 103 5.47 7.13 -13.71
N LEU A 104 5.45 6.63 -12.48
CA LEU A 104 5.37 5.19 -12.20
C LEU A 104 4.06 4.57 -12.71
N SER A 105 2.94 5.27 -12.53
CA SER A 105 1.64 4.78 -12.99
C SER A 105 1.57 4.71 -14.51
N LEU A 106 1.99 5.76 -15.22
CA LEU A 106 2.00 5.79 -16.69
C LEU A 106 2.90 4.71 -17.28
N LYS A 107 4.09 4.52 -16.70
CA LYS A 107 4.99 3.42 -17.10
C LYS A 107 4.34 2.06 -16.90
N THR A 108 3.71 1.84 -15.73
CA THR A 108 3.05 0.56 -15.42
C THR A 108 1.90 0.26 -16.38
N ILE A 109 1.09 1.27 -16.73
CA ILE A 109 -0.03 1.12 -17.67
C ILE A 109 0.46 0.62 -19.03
N GLU A 110 1.58 1.14 -19.54
CA GLU A 110 2.16 0.66 -20.80
C GLU A 110 2.74 -0.75 -20.65
N ASP A 111 3.46 -1.02 -19.56
CA ASP A 111 4.10 -2.31 -19.28
C ASP A 111 3.08 -3.45 -19.01
N SER A 112 1.86 -3.14 -18.56
CA SER A 112 0.82 -4.13 -18.21
C SER A 112 -0.26 -4.32 -19.27
N LYS A 113 -0.31 -3.48 -20.31
CA LYS A 113 -1.35 -3.44 -21.35
C LYS A 113 -1.77 -4.79 -21.95
N ASN A 114 -0.81 -5.70 -22.13
CA ASN A 114 -1.03 -7.01 -22.74
C ASN A 114 -0.80 -8.18 -21.77
N LYS A 115 -0.58 -7.90 -20.48
CA LYS A 115 -0.39 -8.94 -19.46
C LYS A 115 -1.75 -9.38 -18.91
N PRO A 116 -1.95 -10.67 -18.64
CA PRO A 116 -3.15 -11.12 -17.94
C PRO A 116 -3.13 -10.61 -16.50
N ILE A 117 -4.33 -10.34 -15.97
CA ILE A 117 -4.52 -9.97 -14.57
C ILE A 117 -4.21 -11.19 -13.71
N GLN A 118 -3.29 -11.03 -12.76
CA GLN A 118 -2.90 -12.06 -11.80
C GLN A 118 -3.81 -12.01 -10.56
N THR A 119 -3.69 -13.00 -9.69
CA THR A 119 -4.30 -13.02 -8.36
C THR A 119 -3.23 -12.86 -7.28
N ILE A 120 -3.62 -12.30 -6.13
CA ILE A 120 -2.77 -12.17 -4.95
C ILE A 120 -2.35 -13.55 -4.43
#